data_AF-A0AAV5UYN2-F1
#
_entry.id   AF-A0AAV5UYN2-F1
#
_cell.length_a   1.000
_cell.length_b   1.000
_cell.length_c   1.000
_cell.angle_alpha   90.00
_cell.angle_beta   90.00
_cell.angle_gamma   90.00
#
_symmetry.space_group_name_H-M   'P 1'
#
loop_
_entity.id
_entity.type
_entity.pdbx_description
1 polymer ?
#
loop_
_entity_poly.entity_id
_entity_poly.type
_entity_poly.pdbx_seq_one_letter_code
_entity_poly.pdbx_strand_id
1 'polypeptide(L)'
;SDLPFTLGHTNMWTNNILFSKKEKSEELQLLAFIDWQNTSVCNPLLDVVSVIGINMNANDRRKHEREILQHYIDEMKKRSHRFKKKFPIDTVEKLLPEYRKTLRFAALQLLMFVPSEKTEELGVLTQRFIRILEDIV
;
A
#
# COMPACT_ATOMS: atom_id res chain seq x y z
N SER A 1 16.48 0.14 8.61
CA SER A 1 16.22 0.48 7.20
C SER A 1 16.79 1.84 6.97
N ASP A 2 17.57 2.02 5.90
CA ASP A 2 18.21 3.30 5.57
C ASP A 2 17.26 4.27 4.87
N LEU A 3 16.03 3.82 4.60
CA LEU A 3 14.96 4.64 4.05
C LEU A 3 14.68 5.85 4.96
N PRO A 4 14.54 7.06 4.38
CA PRO A 4 14.14 8.23 5.15
C PRO A 4 12.74 8.04 5.71
N PHE A 5 12.49 8.50 6.93
CA PHE A 5 11.12 8.67 7.40
C PHE A 5 10.40 9.74 6.57
N THR A 6 9.13 9.51 6.28
CA THR A 6 8.27 10.43 5.52
C THR A 6 6.97 10.66 6.28
N LEU A 7 6.25 11.72 5.93
CA LEU A 7 4.86 11.85 6.33
C LEU A 7 4.03 10.86 5.52
N GLY A 8 3.37 9.92 6.19
CA GLY A 8 2.44 8.96 5.58
C GLY A 8 1.02 9.19 6.05
N HIS A 9 0.06 8.89 5.20
CA HIS A 9 -1.36 8.91 5.52
C HIS A 9 -1.75 7.79 6.49
N THR A 10 -1.08 6.64 6.38
CA THR A 10 -1.18 5.40 7.19
C THR A 10 -2.55 4.72 7.24
N ASN A 11 -3.54 5.22 6.49
CA ASN A 11 -4.89 4.65 6.40
C ASN A 11 -5.39 4.62 4.93
N MET A 12 -4.53 4.12 4.02
CA MET A 12 -4.76 4.14 2.57
C MET A 12 -5.56 2.92 2.07
N TRP A 13 -6.81 2.81 2.50
CA TRP A 13 -7.82 1.91 1.92
C TRP A 13 -8.70 2.66 0.91
N THR A 14 -9.35 1.94 -0.02
CA THR A 14 -10.06 2.53 -1.16
C THR A 14 -11.11 3.57 -0.75
N ASN A 15 -11.76 3.43 0.42
CA ASN A 15 -12.77 4.38 0.89
C ASN A 15 -12.19 5.77 1.25
N ASN A 16 -10.88 5.85 1.49
CA ASN A 16 -10.18 7.11 1.75
C ASN A 16 -9.54 7.71 0.48
N ILE A 17 -9.84 7.15 -0.69
CA ILE A 17 -9.32 7.60 -1.98
C ILE A 17 -10.49 7.96 -2.89
N LEU A 18 -10.65 9.26 -3.16
CA LEU A 18 -11.73 9.76 -3.99
C LEU A 18 -11.32 9.77 -5.46
N PHE A 19 -12.15 9.17 -6.30
CA PHE A 19 -12.00 9.14 -7.75
C PHE A 19 -13.19 9.83 -8.43
N SER A 20 -12.94 10.53 -9.53
CA SER A 20 -13.99 10.93 -10.49
C SER A 20 -13.91 10.05 -11.73
N LYS A 21 -15.07 9.83 -12.35
CA LYS A 21 -15.14 9.28 -13.71
C LYS A 21 -15.15 10.45 -14.70
N LYS A 22 -14.34 10.36 -15.75
CA LYS A 22 -14.49 11.27 -16.90
C LYS A 22 -15.78 10.89 -17.63
N GLU A 23 -16.62 11.86 -18.00
CA GLU A 23 -17.96 11.65 -18.58
C GLU A 23 -18.05 10.66 -19.77
N LYS A 24 -16.92 10.35 -20.44
CA LYS A 24 -16.85 9.49 -21.62
C LYS A 24 -15.71 8.46 -21.59
N SER A 25 -15.13 8.18 -20.42
CA SER A 25 -14.05 7.20 -20.29
C SER A 25 -14.21 6.40 -19.01
N GLU A 26 -13.85 5.11 -19.06
CA GLU A 26 -13.68 4.26 -17.87
C GLU A 26 -12.44 4.66 -17.05
N GLU A 27 -11.66 5.64 -17.51
CA GLU A 27 -10.55 6.20 -16.74
C GLU A 27 -11.03 6.90 -15.47
N LEU A 28 -10.52 6.42 -14.34
CA LEU A 28 -10.65 7.06 -13.05
C LEU A 28 -9.58 8.15 -12.89
N GLN A 29 -10.00 9.35 -12.52
CA GLN A 29 -9.10 10.43 -12.11
C GLN A 29 -9.10 10.54 -10.59
N LEU A 30 -7.92 10.36 -9.98
CA LEU A 30 -7.70 10.63 -8.56
C LEU A 30 -8.01 12.11 -8.25
N LEU A 31 -8.92 12.35 -7.30
CA LEU A 31 -9.31 13.69 -6.85
C LEU A 31 -8.59 14.09 -5.57
N ALA A 32 -8.65 13.22 -4.56
CA ALA A 32 -8.15 13.52 -3.23
C ALA A 32 -7.92 12.26 -2.40
N PHE A 33 -7.00 12.36 -1.44
CA PHE A 33 -6.95 11.49 -0.28
C PHE A 33 -7.63 12.20 0.89
N ILE A 34 -8.48 11.49 1.62
CA ILE A 34 -9.27 12.03 2.74
C ILE A 34 -9.03 11.21 4.00
N ASP A 35 -9.53 11.70 5.15
CA ASP A 35 -9.40 11.01 6.43
C ASP A 35 -7.94 10.87 6.92
N TRP A 36 -7.31 12.03 7.13
CA TRP A 36 -5.92 12.17 7.57
C TRP A 36 -5.71 11.95 9.07
N GLN A 37 -6.69 11.43 9.81
CA GLN A 37 -6.64 11.35 11.28
C GLN A 37 -5.52 10.40 11.81
N ASN A 38 -5.05 9.46 10.99
CA ASN A 38 -3.96 8.54 11.33
C ASN A 38 -2.59 8.99 10.82
N THR A 39 -2.47 10.20 10.24
CA THR A 39 -1.21 10.67 9.64
C THR A 39 -0.04 10.60 10.62
N SER A 40 1.09 10.07 10.16
CA SER A 40 2.27 9.90 11.02
C SER A 40 3.58 10.02 10.25
N VAL A 41 4.68 10.30 10.98
CA VAL A 41 6.04 10.21 10.45
C VAL A 41 6.49 8.77 10.54
N CYS A 42 6.69 8.13 9.39
CA CYS A 42 6.74 6.68 9.32
C CYS A 42 7.62 6.18 8.16
N ASN A 43 7.74 4.85 8.04
CA ASN A 43 8.40 4.21 6.90
C ASN A 43 7.69 4.62 5.59
N PRO A 44 8.43 5.01 4.54
CA PRO A 44 7.85 5.49 3.29
C PRO A 44 7.06 4.44 2.51
N LEU A 45 7.19 3.17 2.86
CA LEU A 45 6.43 2.09 2.24
C LEU A 45 5.08 1.82 2.92
N LEU A 46 4.76 2.46 4.06
CA LEU A 46 3.52 2.18 4.79
C LEU A 46 2.27 2.40 3.94
N ASP A 47 2.16 3.56 3.28
CA ASP A 47 1.03 3.83 2.39
C ASP A 47 1.02 2.89 1.17
N VAL A 48 2.19 2.55 0.63
CA VAL A 48 2.32 1.62 -0.51
C VAL A 48 1.80 0.22 -0.12
N VAL A 49 2.21 -0.30 1.04
CA VAL A 49 1.76 -1.62 1.49
C VAL A 49 0.29 -1.60 1.92
N SER A 50 -0.23 -0.50 2.45
CA SER A 50 -1.66 -0.38 2.74
C SER A 50 -2.46 -0.44 1.44
N VAL A 51 -2.04 0.30 0.39
CA VAL A 51 -2.72 0.27 -0.91
C VAL A 51 -2.71 -1.15 -1.49
N ILE A 52 -1.54 -1.78 -1.58
CA ILE A 52 -1.36 -3.10 -2.19
C ILE A 52 -1.99 -4.22 -1.34
N GLY A 53 -1.79 -4.18 -0.03
CA GLY A 53 -2.17 -5.26 0.89
C GLY A 53 -3.66 -5.28 1.21
N ILE A 54 -4.28 -4.11 1.40
CA ILE A 54 -5.69 -4.01 1.82
C ILE A 54 -6.63 -4.08 0.63
N ASN A 55 -6.28 -3.42 -0.48
CA ASN A 55 -7.23 -3.18 -1.57
C ASN A 55 -7.17 -4.23 -2.69
N MET A 56 -6.04 -4.93 -2.85
CA MET A 56 -5.87 -5.97 -3.87
C MET A 56 -6.14 -7.37 -3.31
N ASN A 57 -6.62 -8.26 -4.18
CA ASN A 57 -6.59 -9.69 -3.88
C ASN A 57 -5.15 -10.25 -4.03
N ALA A 58 -4.92 -11.47 -3.55
CA ALA A 58 -3.59 -12.08 -3.53
C ALA A 58 -3.00 -12.31 -4.93
N ASN A 59 -3.83 -12.70 -5.90
CA ASN A 59 -3.39 -12.97 -7.27
C ASN A 59 -2.88 -11.69 -7.93
N ASP A 60 -3.66 -10.61 -7.85
CA ASP A 60 -3.28 -9.32 -8.44
C ASP A 60 -2.07 -8.73 -7.73
N ARG A 61 -2.01 -8.82 -6.39
CA ARG A 61 -0.86 -8.35 -5.62
C ARG A 61 0.43 -9.06 -6.06
N ARG A 62 0.46 -10.39 -6.07
CA ARG A 62 1.64 -11.17 -6.47
C ARG A 62 2.03 -10.91 -7.93
N LYS A 63 1.04 -10.69 -8.80
CA LYS A 63 1.25 -10.40 -10.22
C LYS A 63 1.85 -9.01 -10.46
N HIS A 64 1.40 -7.99 -9.72
CA HIS A 64 1.69 -6.58 -10.02
C HIS A 64 2.61 -5.87 -9.01
N GLU A 65 2.95 -6.47 -7.86
CA GLU A 65 3.75 -5.80 -6.83
C GLU A 65 5.09 -5.27 -7.35
N ARG A 66 5.79 -6.01 -8.23
CA ARG A 66 7.08 -5.58 -8.75
C ARG A 66 6.94 -4.35 -9.65
N GLU A 67 5.88 -4.32 -10.46
CA GLU A 67 5.53 -3.19 -11.31
C GLU A 67 5.20 -1.94 -10.47
N ILE A 68 4.40 -2.11 -9.41
CA ILE A 68 4.02 -1.01 -8.50
C ILE A 68 5.24 -0.50 -7.73
N LEU A 69 6.11 -1.38 -7.25
CA LEU A 69 7.35 -0.99 -6.57
C LEU A 69 8.31 -0.27 -7.52
N GLN A 70 8.42 -0.70 -8.77
CA GLN A 70 9.20 -0.02 -9.79
C GLN A 70 8.65 1.39 -10.05
N HIS A 71 7.33 1.51 -10.21
CA HIS A 71 6.67 2.82 -10.37
C HIS A 71 6.95 3.74 -9.18
N TYR A 72 6.87 3.23 -7.95
CA TYR A 72 7.19 4.00 -6.76
C TYR A 72 8.65 4.51 -6.76
N ILE A 73 9.61 3.64 -7.09
CA ILE A 73 11.03 4.02 -7.21
C ILE A 73 11.21 5.12 -8.25
N ASP A 74 10.59 4.97 -9.43
CA ASP A 74 10.73 5.93 -10.52
C ASP A 74 10.12 7.29 -10.17
N GLU A 75 8.97 7.30 -9.50
CA GLU A 75 8.33 8.54 -9.05
C GLU A 75 9.14 9.26 -7.97
N MET A 76 9.79 8.52 -7.06
CA MET A 76 10.73 9.05 -6.08
C MET A 76 12.00 9.61 -6.73
N LYS A 77 12.56 8.93 -7.73
CA LYS A 77 13.70 9.42 -8.51
C LYS A 77 13.37 10.68 -9.29
N LYS A 78 12.24 10.69 -10.00
CA LYS A 78 11.75 11.84 -10.79
C LYS A 78 11.59 13.10 -9.93
N ARG A 79 11.16 12.94 -8.67
CA ARG A 79 10.96 14.04 -7.72
C ARG A 79 12.14 14.29 -6.80
N SER A 80 13.26 13.58 -6.97
CA SER A 80 14.42 13.62 -6.06
C SER A 80 14.98 15.03 -5.83
N HIS A 81 14.90 15.91 -6.82
CA HIS A 81 15.31 17.31 -6.73
C HIS A 81 14.51 18.13 -5.69
N ARG A 82 13.33 17.66 -5.28
CA ARG A 82 12.47 18.31 -4.26
C ARG A 82 12.77 17.85 -2.85
N PHE A 83 13.62 16.83 -2.66
CA PHE A 83 13.85 16.20 -1.37
C PHE A 83 15.21 16.59 -0.79
N LYS A 84 15.25 16.91 0.51
CA LYS A 84 16.51 17.14 1.24
C LYS A 84 17.34 15.85 1.36
N LYS A 85 16.67 14.71 1.55
CA LYS A 85 17.28 13.37 1.60
C LYS A 85 16.76 12.57 0.41
N LYS A 86 17.68 12.06 -0.41
CA LYS A 86 17.33 11.23 -1.57
C LYS A 86 16.78 9.88 -1.09
N PHE A 87 15.88 9.30 -1.87
CA PHE A 87 15.46 7.92 -1.69
C PHE A 87 16.63 7.02 -2.11
N PRO A 88 17.21 6.21 -1.21
CA PRO A 88 18.49 5.54 -1.46
C PRO A 88 18.37 4.26 -2.29
N ILE A 89 17.15 3.81 -2.59
CA ILE A 89 16.89 2.55 -3.29
C ILE A 89 16.50 2.81 -4.74
N ASP A 90 17.18 2.15 -5.66
CA ASP A 90 17.07 2.37 -7.10
C ASP A 90 16.59 1.16 -7.91
N THR A 91 16.44 -0.02 -7.28
CA THR A 91 15.94 -1.23 -7.91
C THR A 91 14.89 -1.92 -7.04
N VAL A 92 13.98 -2.66 -7.68
CA VAL A 92 12.94 -3.44 -6.99
C VAL A 92 13.58 -4.48 -6.07
N GLU A 93 14.66 -5.13 -6.49
CA GLU A 93 15.35 -6.19 -5.75
C GLU A 93 15.88 -5.68 -4.40
N LYS A 94 16.38 -4.44 -4.37
CA LYS A 94 16.84 -3.79 -3.13
C LYS A 94 15.67 -3.34 -2.24
N LEU A 95 14.52 -2.98 -2.84
CA LEU A 95 13.33 -2.52 -2.10
C LEU A 95 12.52 -3.69 -1.52
N LEU A 96 12.53 -4.83 -2.20
CA LEU A 96 11.65 -5.97 -1.93
C LEU A 96 11.76 -6.50 -0.49
N PRO A 97 12.94 -6.66 0.13
CA PRO A 97 13.03 -7.12 1.52
C PRO A 97 12.33 -6.17 2.50
N GLU A 98 12.47 -4.86 2.30
CA GLU A 98 11.84 -3.87 3.17
C GLU A 98 10.34 -3.75 2.90
N TYR A 99 9.91 -3.88 1.65
CA TYR A 99 8.49 -4.02 1.29
C TYR A 99 7.86 -5.23 1.99
N ARG A 100 8.46 -6.43 1.90
CA ARG A 100 7.97 -7.64 2.58
C ARG A 100 7.88 -7.47 4.09
N LYS A 101 8.91 -6.88 4.70
CA LYS A 101 8.91 -6.56 6.13
C LYS A 101 7.77 -5.60 6.49
N THR A 102 7.53 -4.58 5.66
CA THR A 102 6.51 -3.55 5.90
C THR A 102 5.10 -4.07 5.61
N LEU A 103 4.93 -5.09 4.75
CA LEU A 103 3.65 -5.72 4.43
C LEU A 103 2.93 -6.28 5.67
N ARG A 104 3.67 -6.57 6.74
CA ARG A 104 3.15 -6.89 8.08
C ARG A 104 2.19 -5.82 8.61
N PHE A 105 2.41 -4.55 8.29
CA PHE A 105 1.52 -3.48 8.67
C PHE A 105 0.14 -3.63 8.03
N ALA A 106 0.07 -3.96 6.74
CA ALA A 106 -1.20 -4.19 6.06
C ALA A 106 -1.94 -5.41 6.65
N ALA A 107 -1.22 -6.44 7.11
CA ALA A 107 -1.81 -7.56 7.84
C ALA A 107 -2.45 -7.10 9.17
N LEU A 108 -1.75 -6.26 9.94
CA LEU A 108 -2.28 -5.69 11.19
C LEU A 108 -3.50 -4.80 10.92
N GLN A 109 -3.49 -4.01 9.85
CA GLN A 109 -4.65 -3.20 9.46
C GLN A 109 -5.85 -4.08 9.10
N LEU A 110 -5.66 -5.13 8.29
CA LEU A 110 -6.73 -6.06 7.93
C LEU A 110 -7.32 -6.75 9.16
N LEU A 111 -6.48 -7.14 10.13
CA LEU A 111 -6.94 -7.76 11.39
C LEU A 111 -7.97 -6.90 12.13
N MET A 112 -7.85 -5.57 12.08
CA MET A 112 -8.81 -4.65 12.72
C MET A 112 -10.21 -4.70 12.07
N PHE A 113 -10.32 -5.19 10.84
CA PHE A 113 -11.56 -5.27 10.08
C PHE A 113 -12.07 -6.71 9.88
N VAL A 114 -11.31 -7.73 10.30
CA VAL A 114 -11.77 -9.11 10.26
C VAL A 114 -12.86 -9.29 11.33
N PRO A 115 -14.08 -9.74 10.96
CA PRO A 115 -15.13 -9.96 11.93
C PRO A 115 -14.74 -11.05 12.92
N SER A 116 -15.08 -10.85 14.21
CA SER A 116 -14.85 -11.83 15.28
C SER A 116 -15.85 -12.99 15.25
N GLU A 117 -16.95 -12.85 14.50
CA GLU A 117 -18.01 -13.84 14.40
C GLU A 117 -17.67 -14.90 13.35
N LYS A 118 -18.01 -16.16 13.66
CA LYS A 118 -17.90 -17.27 12.71
C LYS A 118 -19.00 -17.14 11.66
N THR A 119 -18.62 -16.76 10.45
CA THR A 119 -19.46 -16.88 9.26
C THR A 119 -19.23 -18.24 8.60
N GLU A 120 -20.26 -18.83 7.96
CA GLU A 120 -20.13 -20.10 7.22
C GLU A 120 -19.10 -19.99 6.07
N GLU A 121 -19.04 -18.83 5.44
CA GLU A 121 -18.03 -18.50 4.43
C GLU A 121 -17.08 -17.40 4.94
N LEU A 122 -15.79 -17.54 4.64
CA LEU A 122 -14.80 -16.50 4.98
C LEU A 122 -15.09 -15.23 4.19
N GLY A 123 -15.34 -14.11 4.89
CA GLY A 123 -15.48 -12.81 4.25
C GLY A 123 -14.23 -12.39 3.47
N VAL A 124 -14.40 -11.52 2.48
CA VAL A 124 -13.32 -11.08 1.56
C VAL A 124 -12.09 -10.56 2.32
N LEU A 125 -12.29 -9.80 3.40
CA LEU A 125 -11.20 -9.26 4.22
C LEU A 125 -10.46 -10.36 4.99
N THR A 126 -11.17 -11.35 5.52
CA THR A 126 -10.57 -12.52 6.18
C THR A 126 -9.74 -13.34 5.20
N GLN A 127 -10.24 -13.57 3.99
CA GLN A 127 -9.48 -14.23 2.93
C GLN A 127 -8.22 -13.44 2.59
N ARG A 128 -8.31 -12.11 2.41
CA ARG A 128 -7.14 -11.25 2.16
C ARG A 128 -6.13 -11.31 3.29
N PHE A 129 -6.59 -11.29 4.54
CA PHE A 129 -5.73 -11.42 5.72
C PHE A 129 -4.98 -12.75 5.72
N ILE A 130 -5.64 -13.88 5.50
CA ILE A 130 -4.96 -15.19 5.44
C ILE A 130 -3.88 -15.19 4.33
N ARG A 131 -4.23 -14.69 3.14
CA ARG A 131 -3.30 -14.67 2.00
C ARG A 131 -2.15 -13.70 2.18
N ILE A 132 -2.32 -12.59 2.92
CA ILE A 132 -1.21 -11.67 3.17
C ILE A 132 -0.20 -12.29 4.14
N LEU A 133 -0.64 -13.14 5.08
CA LEU A 133 0.27 -13.87 5.96
C LEU A 133 1.15 -14.84 5.17
N GLU A 134 0.61 -15.51 4.15
CA GLU A 134 1.40 -16.35 3.23
C GLU A 134 2.49 -15.55 2.50
N ASP A 135 2.26 -14.26 2.23
CA ASP A 135 3.21 -13.40 1.49
C ASP A 135 4.29 -12.77 2.39
N ILE A 136 4.13 -12.87 3.72
CA ILE A 136 5.00 -12.26 4.73
C ILE A 136 6.05 -13.25 5.25
N VAL A 137 5.75 -14.55 5.21
CA VAL A 137 6.62 -15.67 5.61
C VAL A 137 7.65 -15.93 4.52
#